data_AF-A0A431IJL6-F1
#
_entry.id   AF-A0A431IJL6-F1
#
_cell.length_a   1.000
_cell.length_b   1.000
_cell.length_c   1.000
_cell.angle_alpha   90.00
_cell.angle_beta   90.00
_cell.angle_gamma   90.00
#
_symmetry.space_group_name_H-M   'P 1'
#
loop_
_entity.id
_entity.type
_entity.pdbx_description
1 polymer ?
#
loop_
_entity_poly.entity_id
_entity_poly.type
_entity_poly.pdbx_seq_one_letter_code
_entity_poly.pdbx_strand_id
1 'polypeptide(L)'
;MGDPMSKTPRGIGVSGATVDGAGQSGQSLAIADLPTSVTGLLLAGDYIEIESRLYKLLSDLDSDGSGEGTVDIWPRLRSSPADGAQVITSNAKGLFRLAETVNEVFGADETKIIEFGFTAVEAL
;
A
#
# COMPACT_ATOMS: atom_id res chain seq x y z
N MET A 1 -0.04 -9.28 4.04
CA MET A 1 0.73 -9.68 2.84
C MET A 1 1.06 -8.43 2.04
N GLY A 2 2.19 -8.39 1.34
CA GLY A 2 2.60 -7.25 0.50
C GLY A 2 3.39 -7.76 -0.71
N ASP A 3 3.65 -6.89 -1.68
CA ASP A 3 4.40 -7.24 -2.90
C ASP A 3 5.89 -7.45 -2.57
N PRO A 4 6.44 -8.67 -2.74
CA PRO A 4 7.84 -8.93 -2.42
C PRO A 4 8.83 -8.16 -3.30
N MET A 5 8.44 -7.77 -4.51
CA MET A 5 9.26 -7.05 -5.48
C MET A 5 9.14 -5.53 -5.37
N SER A 6 8.16 -5.03 -4.61
CA SER A 6 7.88 -3.60 -4.44
C SER A 6 7.99 -3.16 -2.98
N LYS A 7 8.90 -3.79 -2.22
CA LYS A 7 9.15 -3.49 -0.80
C LYS A 7 9.78 -2.11 -0.58
N THR A 8 10.55 -1.64 -1.54
CA THR A 8 11.17 -0.32 -1.53
C THR A 8 10.47 0.53 -2.57
N PRO A 9 10.04 1.76 -2.24
CA PRO A 9 9.54 2.72 -3.21
C PRO A 9 10.50 2.92 -4.38
N ARG A 10 9.96 3.20 -5.55
CA ARG A 10 10.73 3.66 -6.71
C ARG A 10 11.13 5.12 -6.57
N GLY A 11 10.32 5.90 -5.87
CA GLY A 11 10.68 7.26 -5.45
C GLY A 11 11.75 7.26 -4.35
N ILE A 12 12.00 8.45 -3.79
CA ILE A 12 12.96 8.62 -2.68
C ILE A 12 12.55 7.77 -1.45
N GLY A 13 11.25 7.56 -1.27
CA GLY A 13 10.66 6.99 -0.07
C GLY A 13 10.54 8.02 1.04
N VAL A 14 9.53 7.85 1.89
CA VAL A 14 9.29 8.73 3.03
C VAL A 14 8.99 7.94 4.28
N SER A 15 9.59 8.34 5.40
CA SER A 15 9.31 7.82 6.73
C SER A 15 8.50 8.83 7.53
N GLY A 16 7.47 8.38 8.24
CA GLY A 16 6.70 9.25 9.13
C GLY A 16 5.53 9.98 8.47
N ALA A 17 5.26 9.73 7.18
CA ALA A 17 4.11 10.28 6.48
C ALA A 17 2.78 9.91 7.18
N THR A 18 1.84 10.83 7.17
CA THR A 18 0.52 10.66 7.79
C THR A 18 -0.60 11.11 6.86
N VAL A 19 -1.83 10.67 7.12
CA VAL A 19 -3.02 11.17 6.44
C VAL A 19 -3.29 12.61 6.89
N ASP A 20 -3.43 13.51 5.92
CA ASP A 20 -3.70 14.93 6.15
C ASP A 20 -5.22 15.19 6.32
N GLY A 21 -5.71 15.17 7.55
CA GLY A 21 -7.11 15.43 7.88
C GLY A 21 -8.01 14.20 7.80
N ALA A 22 -9.08 14.23 8.61
CA ALA A 22 -10.10 13.19 8.65
C ALA A 22 -11.17 13.38 7.56
N GLY A 23 -11.96 12.34 7.29
CA GLY A 23 -13.09 12.41 6.36
C GLY A 23 -12.74 12.19 4.89
N GLN A 24 -11.48 11.87 4.58
CA GLN A 24 -11.04 11.62 3.21
C GLN A 24 -11.74 10.39 2.60
N SER A 25 -12.09 10.48 1.33
CA SER A 25 -12.79 9.40 0.62
C SER A 25 -12.50 9.44 -0.88
N GLY A 26 -12.84 8.36 -1.59
CA GLY A 26 -12.59 8.28 -3.03
C GLY A 26 -11.17 7.86 -3.35
N GLN A 27 -10.61 8.40 -4.45
CA GLN A 27 -9.33 7.96 -5.00
C GLN A 27 -8.21 8.98 -4.83
N SER A 28 -8.50 10.15 -4.28
CA SER A 28 -7.50 11.17 -4.00
C SER A 28 -7.23 11.19 -2.51
N LEU A 29 -5.97 11.14 -2.12
CA LEU A 29 -5.53 11.10 -0.74
C LEU A 29 -4.53 12.23 -0.49
N ALA A 30 -4.84 13.10 0.47
CA ALA A 30 -3.93 14.10 1.01
C ALA A 30 -3.07 13.47 2.12
N ILE A 31 -1.77 13.74 2.07
CA ILE A 31 -0.73 13.18 2.94
C ILE A 31 0.09 14.35 3.49
N ALA A 32 0.37 14.31 4.78
CA ALA A 32 1.19 15.27 5.51
C ALA A 32 2.45 14.60 6.07
N ASP A 33 3.23 15.40 6.80
CA ASP A 33 4.51 15.01 7.41
C ASP A 33 5.54 14.51 6.38
N LEU A 34 5.50 15.09 5.17
CA LEU A 34 6.46 14.85 4.11
C LEU A 34 7.66 15.79 4.23
N PRO A 35 8.86 15.39 3.75
CA PRO A 35 9.96 16.33 3.53
C PRO A 35 9.48 17.51 2.67
N THR A 36 9.78 18.76 3.04
CA THR A 36 9.20 19.93 2.36
C THR A 36 9.82 20.18 0.98
N SER A 37 8.99 20.54 0.00
CA SER A 37 9.38 20.93 -1.37
C SER A 37 10.22 19.88 -2.10
N VAL A 38 9.82 18.62 -1.98
CA VAL A 38 10.51 17.48 -2.61
C VAL A 38 9.60 16.83 -3.65
N THR A 39 10.10 16.73 -4.87
CA THR A 39 9.44 16.01 -5.96
C THR A 39 9.87 14.54 -5.99
N GLY A 40 8.97 13.64 -6.38
CA GLY A 40 9.27 12.22 -6.54
C GLY A 40 9.52 11.50 -5.22
N LEU A 41 8.81 11.88 -4.16
CA LEU A 41 8.85 11.18 -2.87
C LEU A 41 8.39 9.74 -3.04
N LEU A 42 7.30 9.55 -3.77
CA LEU A 42 6.85 8.26 -4.30
C LEU A 42 6.48 8.45 -5.76
N LEU A 43 6.56 7.38 -6.54
CA LEU A 43 6.22 7.41 -7.96
C LEU A 43 5.00 6.52 -8.24
N ALA A 44 4.33 6.78 -9.36
CA ALA A 44 3.23 5.94 -9.82
C ALA A 44 3.64 4.44 -9.87
N GLY A 45 2.79 3.61 -9.28
CA GLY A 45 3.02 2.17 -9.11
C GLY A 45 3.64 1.77 -7.77
N ASP A 46 4.13 2.71 -6.95
CA ASP A 46 4.52 2.44 -5.57
C ASP A 46 3.31 2.04 -4.73
N TYR A 47 3.55 1.27 -3.66
CA TYR A 47 2.52 0.86 -2.72
C TYR A 47 2.63 1.63 -1.41
N ILE A 48 1.47 1.95 -0.85
CA ILE A 48 1.35 2.48 0.51
C ILE A 48 0.39 1.62 1.32
N GLU A 49 0.62 1.58 2.63
CA GLU A 49 -0.26 0.95 3.59
C GLU A 49 -0.86 2.01 4.53
N ILE A 50 -2.18 1.91 4.74
CA ILE A 50 -2.93 2.75 5.69
C ILE A 50 -3.90 1.83 6.42
N GLU A 51 -3.85 1.80 7.74
CA GLU A 51 -4.75 0.98 8.58
C GLU A 51 -4.82 -0.49 8.14
N SER A 52 -3.66 -1.11 7.86
CA SER A 52 -3.56 -2.50 7.34
C SER A 52 -4.24 -2.73 5.98
N ARG A 53 -4.48 -1.68 5.19
CA ARG A 53 -4.97 -1.77 3.81
C ARG A 53 -3.87 -1.36 2.86
N LEU A 54 -3.74 -2.08 1.75
CA LEU A 54 -2.73 -1.84 0.73
C LEU A 54 -3.34 -1.03 -0.42
N TYR A 55 -2.68 0.05 -0.80
CA TYR A 55 -3.03 0.89 -1.94
C TYR A 55 -1.84 1.04 -2.88
N LYS A 56 -2.12 1.24 -4.16
CA LYS A 56 -1.14 1.55 -5.20
C LYS A 56 -1.33 2.99 -5.66
N LEU A 57 -0.24 3.71 -5.82
CA LEU A 57 -0.24 5.06 -6.37
C LEU A 57 -0.48 5.02 -7.88
N LEU A 58 -1.35 5.90 -8.36
CA LEU A 58 -1.64 6.13 -9.78
C LEU A 58 -0.93 7.38 -10.33
N SER A 59 -0.52 8.29 -9.44
CA SER A 59 0.28 9.47 -9.75
C SER A 59 1.54 9.49 -8.88
N ASP A 60 2.50 10.34 -9.25
CA ASP A 60 3.63 10.65 -8.39
C ASP A 60 3.15 11.44 -7.17
N LEU A 61 3.87 11.31 -6.04
CA LEU A 61 3.66 12.10 -4.84
C LEU A 61 4.82 13.08 -4.69
N ASP A 62 4.48 14.36 -4.81
CA ASP A 62 5.35 15.49 -4.52
C ASP A 62 4.86 16.18 -3.23
N SER A 63 5.74 16.91 -2.56
CA SER A 63 5.39 17.74 -1.41
C SER A 63 5.58 19.24 -1.69
N ASP A 64 4.76 20.05 -1.04
CA ASP A 64 4.83 21.51 -1.09
C ASP A 64 5.69 22.12 0.03
N GLY A 65 5.60 23.44 0.21
CA GLY A 65 6.34 24.18 1.24
C GLY A 65 5.95 23.83 2.68
N SER A 66 4.77 23.24 2.88
CA SER A 66 4.26 22.81 4.19
C SER A 66 4.60 21.35 4.49
N GLY A 67 5.09 20.59 3.51
CA GLY A 67 5.30 19.14 3.66
C GLY A 67 4.02 18.36 3.44
N GLU A 68 3.11 18.91 2.65
CA GLU A 68 1.83 18.32 2.29
C GLU A 68 1.84 17.94 0.80
N GLY A 69 1.13 16.88 0.45
CA GLY A 69 1.03 16.39 -0.91
C GLY A 69 -0.27 15.64 -1.14
N THR A 70 -0.74 15.61 -2.38
CA THR A 70 -1.94 14.83 -2.77
C THR A 70 -1.56 13.81 -3.82
N VAL A 71 -2.08 12.60 -3.69
CA VAL A 71 -1.81 11.51 -4.61
C VAL A 71 -3.07 10.73 -4.97
N ASP A 72 -3.15 10.29 -6.22
CA ASP A 72 -4.21 9.38 -6.64
C ASP A 72 -3.87 7.94 -6.31
N ILE A 73 -4.84 7.21 -5.77
CA ILE A 73 -4.68 5.84 -5.27
C ILE A 73 -5.67 4.86 -5.88
N TRP A 74 -5.26 3.60 -5.89
CA TRP A 74 -6.10 2.45 -6.23
C TRP A 74 -5.92 1.30 -5.23
N PRO A 75 -7.00 0.63 -4.80
CA PRO A 75 -8.40 0.98 -5.02
C PRO A 75 -8.78 2.28 -4.30
N ARG A 76 -10.03 2.76 -4.50
CA ARG A 76 -10.55 3.88 -3.70
C ARG A 76 -10.57 3.53 -2.20
N LEU A 77 -10.48 4.56 -1.34
CA LEU A 77 -10.71 4.44 0.10
C LEU A 77 -12.06 3.77 0.36
N ARG A 78 -12.04 2.67 1.13
CA ARG A 78 -13.25 1.93 1.52
C ARG A 78 -13.86 2.44 2.83
N SER A 79 -13.04 3.03 3.68
CA SER A 79 -13.40 3.77 4.88
C SER A 79 -12.55 5.04 4.90
N SER A 80 -13.04 6.09 5.54
CA SER A 80 -12.22 7.28 5.79
C SER A 80 -11.15 6.91 6.82
N PRO A 81 -9.86 7.03 6.50
CA PRO A 81 -8.83 6.96 7.52
C PRO A 81 -8.97 8.10 8.52
N ALA A 82 -8.44 7.89 9.73
CA ALA A 82 -8.34 8.96 10.71
C ALA A 82 -7.29 10.01 10.31
N ASP A 83 -7.47 11.24 10.78
CA ASP A 83 -6.42 12.26 10.73
C ASP A 83 -5.17 11.76 11.47
N GLY A 84 -3.99 12.00 10.89
CA GLY A 84 -2.72 11.54 11.46
C GLY A 84 -2.49 10.02 11.37
N ALA A 85 -3.35 9.27 10.68
CA ALA A 85 -3.13 7.85 10.47
C ALA A 85 -1.83 7.62 9.69
N GLN A 86 -1.02 6.65 10.14
CA GLN A 86 0.28 6.40 9.53
C GLN A 86 0.14 5.92 8.08
N VAL A 87 0.91 6.52 7.19
CA VAL A 87 1.09 6.08 5.80
C VAL A 87 2.44 5.38 5.69
N ILE A 88 2.40 4.06 5.60
CA ILE A 88 3.61 3.23 5.49
C ILE A 88 3.96 3.10 4.02
N THR A 89 5.13 3.61 3.62
CA THR A 89 5.56 3.62 2.20
C THR A 89 6.56 2.51 1.87
N SER A 90 7.23 1.96 2.88
CA SER A 90 8.21 0.89 2.73
C SER A 90 7.72 -0.40 3.36
N ASN A 91 7.91 -1.52 2.68
CA ASN A 91 7.37 -2.82 3.07
C ASN A 91 5.86 -2.79 3.36
N ALA A 92 5.11 -1.99 2.60
CA ALA A 92 3.67 -1.84 2.72
C ALA A 92 2.96 -3.19 2.60
N LYS A 93 2.01 -3.43 3.50
CA LYS A 93 1.23 -4.66 3.60
C LYS A 93 -0.26 -4.35 3.71
N GLY A 94 -1.07 -5.31 3.26
CA GLY A 94 -2.48 -5.38 3.60
C GLY A 94 -2.76 -6.56 4.52
N LEU A 95 -3.91 -6.55 5.19
CA LEU A 95 -4.47 -7.69 5.88
C LEU A 95 -5.24 -8.56 4.89
N PHE A 96 -4.89 -9.84 4.81
CA PHE A 96 -5.52 -10.79 3.91
C PHE A 96 -5.89 -12.05 4.68
N ARG A 97 -6.94 -12.72 4.22
CA ARG A 97 -7.37 -14.04 4.69
C ARG A 97 -7.40 -15.02 3.52
N LEU A 98 -7.37 -16.31 3.82
CA LEU A 98 -7.60 -17.33 2.80
C LEU A 98 -8.99 -17.13 2.19
N ALA A 99 -9.07 -17.25 0.86
CA ALA A 99 -10.33 -17.26 0.13
C ALA A 99 -11.14 -18.50 0.49
N GLU A 100 -10.45 -19.64 0.62
CA GLU A 100 -11.01 -20.95 0.94
C GLU A 100 -10.25 -21.62 2.09
N THR A 101 -10.95 -22.37 2.93
CA THR A 101 -10.36 -23.10 4.06
C THR A 101 -9.69 -24.41 3.65
N VAL A 102 -9.93 -24.87 2.43
CA VAL A 102 -9.31 -26.05 1.82
C VAL A 102 -8.53 -25.61 0.59
N ASN A 103 -7.24 -25.93 0.53
CA ASN A 103 -6.39 -25.67 -0.63
C ASN A 103 -5.80 -26.99 -1.10
N GLU A 104 -5.95 -27.30 -2.39
CA GLU A 104 -5.40 -28.54 -2.96
C GLU A 104 -3.87 -28.46 -3.00
N VAL A 105 -3.22 -29.48 -2.45
CA VAL A 105 -1.76 -29.63 -2.51
C VAL A 105 -1.46 -30.53 -3.71
N PHE A 106 -0.75 -30.00 -4.70
CA PHE A 106 -0.32 -30.78 -5.85
C PHE A 106 1.05 -31.39 -5.55
N GLY A 107 1.09 -32.70 -5.30
CA GLY A 107 2.35 -33.45 -5.21
C GLY A 107 2.82 -33.83 -6.60
N ALA A 108 4.04 -33.43 -7.00
CA ALA A 108 4.57 -33.80 -8.30
C ALA A 108 5.29 -35.15 -8.26
N ASP A 109 4.97 -35.96 -9.27
CA ASP A 109 5.66 -37.19 -9.65
C ASP A 109 7.11 -36.90 -10.12
N GLU A 110 7.95 -37.94 -10.08
CA GLU A 110 9.39 -38.10 -10.44
C GLU A 110 10.43 -37.03 -9.99
N THR A 111 10.08 -35.74 -9.91
CA THR A 111 10.95 -34.63 -9.50
C THR A 111 11.05 -34.42 -7.99
N LYS A 112 10.13 -35.03 -7.20
CA LYS A 112 10.02 -34.88 -5.74
C LYS A 112 9.87 -33.42 -5.26
N ILE A 113 9.38 -32.52 -6.11
CA ILE A 113 9.02 -31.16 -5.73
C ILE A 113 7.56 -31.16 -5.28
N ILE A 114 7.27 -30.54 -4.13
CA ILE A 114 5.91 -30.32 -3.66
C ILE A 114 5.60 -28.85 -3.82
N GLU A 115 4.57 -28.55 -4.61
CA GLU A 115 4.05 -27.20 -4.77
C GLU A 115 2.76 -27.06 -3.98
N PHE A 116 2.60 -25.92 -3.31
CA PHE A 116 1.34 -25.53 -2.70
C PHE A 116 1.00 -24.11 -3.10
N GLY A 117 -0.28 -23.90 -3.44
CA GLY A 117 -0.83 -22.58 -3.74
C GLY A 117 -2.05 -22.33 -2.87
N PHE A 118 -2.31 -21.07 -2.57
CA PHE A 118 -3.56 -20.65 -1.95
C PHE A 118 -4.00 -19.33 -2.56
N THR A 119 -5.31 -19.13 -2.59
CA THR A 119 -5.88 -17.82 -2.94
C THR A 119 -6.15 -17.04 -1.66
N ALA A 120 -5.74 -15.78 -1.64
CA ALA A 120 -6.04 -14.87 -0.54
C ALA A 120 -6.88 -13.71 -1.02
N VAL A 121 -7.79 -13.26 -0.17
CA VAL A 121 -8.60 -12.05 -0.37
C VAL A 121 -8.33 -11.09 0.77
N GLU A 122 -8.46 -9.80 0.51
CA GLU A 122 -8.33 -8.79 1.56
C GLU A 122 -9.35 -9.07 2.67
N ALA A 123 -8.91 -8.99 3.93
CA ALA A 123 -9.77 -9.15 5.08
C ALA A 123 -10.37 -7.78 5.44
N LEU A 124 -11.71 -7.70 5.50
CA LEU A 124 -12.46 -6.51 5.86
C LEU A 124 -12.90 -6.54 7.31
#